data_AF-A0A1Z5KCV2-F1
#
_entry.id   AF-A0A1Z5KCV2-F1
#
_cell.length_a   1.000
_cell.length_b   1.000
_cell.length_c   1.000
_cell.angle_alpha   90.00
_cell.angle_beta   90.00
_cell.angle_gamma   90.00
#
_symmetry.space_group_name_H-M   'P 1'
#
loop_
_entity.id
_entity.type
_entity.pdbx_description
1 polymer ?
#
loop_
_entity_poly.entity_id
_entity_poly.type
_entity_poly.pdbx_seq_one_letter_code
_entity_poly.pdbx_strand_id
1 'polypeptide(L)'
;MNWFKKETPKEAAKKAKRETQREVRSNQRDLDREIRELDRQEKQVTLELKQRAKTASSANDPTLKALAKQMVQVRQQRNKLHTAKAQVGAMGMHATVAASQIAAVTAMGSITESMKVANQQMDIKKTTKIMADFQRENERIQVKEEMMDDVLMDAFDSEGMEEEADQLTNQVLAELGVELDQQMVGLNAPAKKLQAEEEEVLDEVLPDLKARLDAL
;
A
#
# COMPACT_ATOMS: atom_id res chain seq x y z
N MET A 1 34.27 -3.07 -44.29
CA MET A 1 33.68 -3.40 -42.97
C MET A 1 33.73 -2.12 -42.13
N ASN A 2 32.60 -1.42 -41.97
CA ASN A 2 32.58 -0.09 -41.36
C ASN A 2 32.56 -0.18 -39.83
N TRP A 3 33.73 -0.08 -39.21
CA TRP A 3 33.93 -0.13 -37.74
C TRP A 3 33.80 1.26 -37.05
N PHE A 4 33.67 2.36 -37.82
CA PHE A 4 33.73 3.74 -37.31
C PHE A 4 32.46 4.59 -37.56
N LYS A 5 31.26 3.98 -37.67
CA LYS A 5 30.02 4.78 -37.59
C LYS A 5 29.74 5.08 -36.11
N LYS A 6 30.01 6.32 -35.68
CA LYS A 6 29.52 6.82 -34.38
C LYS A 6 28.00 6.66 -34.36
N GLU A 7 27.48 6.04 -33.30
CA GLU A 7 26.03 5.85 -33.10
C GLU A 7 25.33 7.21 -33.23
N THR A 8 24.25 7.25 -34.01
CA THR A 8 23.46 8.48 -34.09
C THR A 8 22.80 8.77 -32.74
N PRO A 9 22.54 10.04 -32.37
CA PRO A 9 21.88 10.38 -31.11
C PRO A 9 20.56 9.62 -30.90
N LYS A 10 19.84 9.35 -32.00
CA LYS A 10 18.60 8.56 -32.01
C LYS A 10 18.84 7.07 -31.72
N GLU A 11 19.91 6.47 -32.26
CA GLU A 11 20.26 5.07 -31.99
C GLU A 11 20.76 4.89 -30.55
N ALA A 12 21.61 5.81 -30.07
CA ALA A 12 22.06 5.83 -28.69
C ALA A 12 20.89 5.97 -27.70
N ALA A 13 19.97 6.90 -27.94
CA ALA A 13 18.76 7.07 -27.12
C ALA A 13 17.85 5.83 -27.12
N LYS A 14 17.70 5.17 -28.28
CA LYS A 14 16.91 3.94 -28.40
C LYS A 14 17.56 2.77 -27.66
N LYS A 15 18.89 2.68 -27.66
CA LYS A 15 19.65 1.67 -26.92
C LYS A 15 19.55 1.92 -25.41
N ALA A 16 19.81 3.15 -24.97
CA ALA A 16 19.66 3.56 -23.56
C ALA A 16 18.24 3.28 -23.04
N LYS A 17 17.19 3.67 -23.79
CA LYS A 17 15.79 3.33 -23.45
C LYS A 17 15.60 1.83 -23.24
N ARG A 18 16.13 0.99 -24.15
CA ARG A 18 15.97 -0.47 -24.08
C ARG A 18 16.68 -1.06 -22.86
N GLU A 19 17.86 -0.54 -22.54
CA GLU A 19 18.65 -0.95 -21.39
C GLU A 19 17.96 -0.57 -20.08
N THR A 20 17.58 0.69 -19.90
CA THR A 20 16.81 1.16 -18.74
C THR A 20 15.50 0.37 -18.59
N GLN A 21 14.79 0.10 -19.68
CA GLN A 21 13.57 -0.72 -19.67
C GLN A 21 13.79 -2.18 -19.25
N ARG A 22 14.99 -2.73 -19.45
CA ARG A 22 15.33 -4.08 -18.98
C ARG A 22 15.65 -4.06 -17.50
N GLU A 23 16.44 -3.10 -17.05
CA GLU A 23 16.79 -2.91 -15.64
C GLU A 23 15.55 -2.62 -14.80
N VAL A 24 14.71 -1.67 -15.22
CA VAL A 24 13.42 -1.35 -14.56
C VAL A 24 12.57 -2.60 -14.38
N ARG A 25 12.43 -3.44 -15.43
CA ARG A 25 11.67 -4.69 -15.32
C ARG A 25 12.33 -5.70 -14.38
N SER A 26 13.66 -5.72 -14.28
CA SER A 26 14.36 -6.59 -13.34
C SER A 26 14.12 -6.12 -11.92
N ASN A 27 14.40 -4.86 -11.63
CA ASN A 27 14.24 -4.25 -10.31
C ASN A 27 12.79 -4.35 -9.84
N GLN A 28 11.80 -4.13 -10.71
CA GLN A 28 10.38 -4.34 -10.35
C GLN A 28 10.07 -5.78 -9.94
N ARG A 29 10.69 -6.79 -10.57
CA ARG A 29 10.51 -8.19 -10.19
C ARG A 29 11.18 -8.51 -8.87
N ASP A 30 12.33 -7.90 -8.59
CA ASP A 30 13.05 -8.10 -7.33
C ASP A 30 12.29 -7.46 -6.18
N LEU A 31 11.78 -6.23 -6.36
CA LEU A 31 10.85 -5.57 -5.43
C LEU A 31 9.57 -6.40 -5.21
N ASP A 32 9.01 -7.01 -6.26
CA ASP A 32 7.84 -7.90 -6.13
C ASP A 32 8.14 -9.15 -5.33
N ARG A 33 9.37 -9.67 -5.34
CA ARG A 33 9.76 -10.80 -4.49
C ARG A 33 9.86 -10.38 -3.03
N GLU A 34 10.42 -9.20 -2.77
CA GLU A 34 10.56 -8.65 -1.43
C GLU A 34 9.20 -8.30 -0.81
N ILE A 35 8.29 -7.70 -1.58
CA ILE A 35 6.89 -7.48 -1.15
C ILE A 35 6.23 -8.79 -0.74
N ARG A 36 6.39 -9.86 -1.53
CA ARG A 36 5.82 -11.18 -1.19
C ARG A 36 6.43 -11.79 0.06
N GLU A 37 7.68 -11.50 0.36
CA GLU A 37 8.33 -11.94 1.60
C GLU A 37 7.76 -11.18 2.80
N LEU A 38 7.61 -9.85 2.69
CA LEU A 38 6.93 -9.05 3.70
C LEU A 38 5.47 -9.48 3.91
N ASP A 39 4.74 -9.86 2.86
CA ASP A 39 3.37 -10.38 2.99
C ASP A 39 3.33 -11.70 3.80
N ARG A 40 4.37 -12.53 3.69
CA ARG A 40 4.48 -13.77 4.48
C ARG A 40 4.80 -13.45 5.94
N GLN A 41 5.74 -12.53 6.17
CA GLN A 41 6.07 -12.05 7.51
C GLN A 41 4.86 -11.40 8.18
N GLU A 42 4.10 -10.57 7.47
CA GLU A 42 2.87 -9.95 7.95
C GLU A 42 1.86 -11.01 8.42
N LYS A 43 1.66 -12.07 7.63
CA LYS A 43 0.77 -13.19 8.00
C LYS A 43 1.26 -13.92 9.24
N GLN A 44 2.57 -14.19 9.33
CA GLN A 44 3.15 -14.85 10.49
C GLN A 44 2.99 -14.00 11.76
N VAL A 45 3.35 -12.72 11.70
CA VAL A 45 3.19 -11.78 12.82
C VAL A 45 1.71 -11.64 13.21
N THR A 46 0.79 -11.62 12.24
CA THR A 46 -0.65 -11.60 12.53
C THR A 46 -1.10 -12.83 13.32
N LEU A 47 -0.60 -14.02 12.98
CA LEU A 47 -0.92 -15.25 13.70
C LEU A 47 -0.35 -15.21 15.13
N GLU A 48 0.92 -14.83 15.28
CA GLU A 48 1.59 -14.72 16.58
C GLU A 48 0.90 -13.67 17.46
N LEU A 49 0.52 -12.52 16.89
CA LEU A 49 -0.18 -11.45 17.58
C LEU A 49 -1.56 -11.92 18.07
N LYS A 50 -2.34 -12.64 17.24
CA LYS A 50 -3.63 -13.23 17.67
C LYS A 50 -3.45 -14.29 18.77
N GLN A 51 -2.45 -15.18 18.63
CA GLN A 51 -2.16 -16.20 19.65
C GLN A 51 -1.75 -15.57 20.98
N ARG A 52 -0.90 -14.54 20.93
CA ARG A 52 -0.47 -13.83 22.13
C ARG A 52 -1.61 -13.06 22.76
N ALA A 53 -2.45 -12.41 21.96
CA ALA A 53 -3.62 -11.67 22.43
C ALA A 53 -4.65 -12.56 23.15
N LYS A 54 -4.82 -13.83 22.73
CA LYS A 54 -5.67 -14.80 23.45
C LYS A 54 -5.17 -15.17 24.84
N THR A 55 -3.85 -15.15 25.05
CA THR A 55 -3.20 -15.51 26.32
C THR A 55 -2.82 -14.30 27.16
N ALA A 56 -2.84 -13.10 26.58
CA ALA A 56 -2.52 -11.87 27.26
C ALA A 56 -3.64 -11.48 28.22
N SER A 57 -3.30 -11.22 29.48
CA SER A 57 -4.26 -10.81 30.50
C SER A 57 -4.62 -9.32 30.42
N SER A 58 -3.83 -8.51 29.70
CA SER A 58 -4.09 -7.07 29.51
C SER A 58 -3.48 -6.54 28.22
N ALA A 59 -3.99 -5.42 27.73
CA ALA A 59 -3.45 -4.69 26.58
C ALA A 59 -2.01 -4.16 26.79
N ASN A 60 -1.55 -4.10 28.05
CA ASN A 60 -0.20 -3.64 28.39
C ASN A 60 0.85 -4.74 28.42
N ASP A 61 0.55 -5.91 27.85
CA ASP A 61 1.53 -6.98 27.72
C ASP A 61 2.72 -6.56 26.82
N PRO A 62 3.97 -6.55 27.33
CA PRO A 62 5.13 -6.09 26.56
C PRO A 62 5.36 -6.87 25.26
N THR A 63 5.11 -8.19 25.29
CA THR A 63 5.25 -9.04 24.10
C THR A 63 4.18 -8.77 23.04
N LEU A 64 2.94 -8.51 23.46
CA LEU A 64 1.87 -8.10 22.54
C LEU A 64 2.18 -6.76 21.87
N LYS A 65 2.65 -5.77 22.64
CA LYS A 65 3.06 -4.46 22.12
C LYS A 65 4.24 -4.56 21.14
N ALA A 66 5.24 -5.40 21.44
CA ALA A 66 6.36 -5.63 20.55
C ALA A 66 5.92 -6.24 19.20
N LEU A 67 5.02 -7.23 19.23
CA LEU A 67 4.46 -7.85 18.02
C LEU A 67 3.61 -6.86 17.21
N ALA A 68 2.83 -6.01 17.88
CA ALA A 68 2.06 -4.96 17.21
C ALA A 68 2.96 -3.92 16.53
N LYS A 69 4.04 -3.49 17.20
CA LYS A 69 5.04 -2.59 16.60
C LYS A 69 5.71 -3.24 15.38
N GLN A 70 6.08 -4.52 15.48
CA GLN A 70 6.63 -5.27 14.35
C GLN A 70 5.64 -5.34 13.18
N MET A 71 4.34 -5.55 13.46
CA MET A 71 3.29 -5.56 12.45
C MET A 71 3.18 -4.22 11.70
N VAL A 72 3.16 -3.10 12.44
CA VAL A 72 3.13 -1.75 11.86
C VAL A 72 4.35 -1.51 10.99
N GLN A 73 5.54 -1.89 11.46
CA GLN A 73 6.79 -1.76 10.70
C GLN A 73 6.77 -2.55 9.39
N VAL A 74 6.32 -3.82 9.41
CA VAL A 74 6.21 -4.65 8.21
C VAL A 74 5.25 -4.01 7.19
N ARG A 75 4.09 -3.50 7.65
CA ARG A 75 3.14 -2.79 6.78
C ARG A 75 3.73 -1.52 6.17
N GLN A 76 4.44 -0.73 6.96
CA GLN A 76 5.08 0.49 6.48
C GLN A 76 6.19 0.17 5.47
N GLN A 77 7.01 -0.85 5.73
CA GLN A 77 8.03 -1.34 4.80
C GLN A 77 7.39 -1.82 3.48
N ARG A 78 6.30 -2.58 3.55
CA ARG A 78 5.55 -3.03 2.35
C ARG A 78 5.05 -1.83 1.53
N ASN A 79 4.46 -0.83 2.18
CA ASN A 79 3.97 0.38 1.50
C ASN A 79 5.12 1.19 0.88
N LYS A 80 6.27 1.28 1.55
CA LYS A 80 7.49 1.89 1.00
C LYS A 80 7.98 1.16 -0.24
N LEU A 81 7.99 -0.19 -0.24
CA LEU A 81 8.35 -0.97 -1.43
C LEU A 81 7.36 -0.81 -2.59
N HIS A 82 6.06 -0.68 -2.31
CA HIS A 82 5.08 -0.35 -3.34
C HIS A 82 5.35 1.01 -4.00
N THR A 83 5.72 2.00 -3.19
CA THR A 83 6.10 3.34 -3.67
C THR A 83 7.39 3.28 -4.49
N ALA A 84 8.42 2.59 -3.98
CA ALA A 84 9.67 2.37 -4.71
C ALA A 84 9.44 1.67 -6.05
N LYS A 85 8.54 0.67 -6.11
CA LYS A 85 8.15 0.01 -7.35
C LYS A 85 7.50 0.97 -8.35
N ALA A 86 6.64 1.85 -7.88
CA ALA A 86 6.01 2.88 -8.70
C ALA A 86 7.05 3.87 -9.25
N GLN A 87 7.97 4.35 -8.41
CA GLN A 87 9.06 5.23 -8.80
C GLN A 87 9.99 4.58 -9.84
N VAL A 88 10.42 3.33 -9.63
CA VAL A 88 11.21 2.58 -10.64
C VAL A 88 10.43 2.42 -11.95
N GLY A 89 9.11 2.21 -11.88
CA GLY A 89 8.24 2.22 -13.05
C GLY A 89 8.23 3.56 -13.78
N ALA A 90 8.11 4.66 -13.04
CA ALA A 90 8.15 6.03 -13.55
C ALA A 90 9.49 6.32 -14.25
N MET A 91 10.64 5.89 -13.69
CA MET A 91 11.94 6.01 -14.35
C MET A 91 11.97 5.35 -15.75
N GLY A 92 11.31 4.20 -15.90
CA GLY A 92 11.16 3.54 -17.20
C GLY A 92 10.28 4.32 -18.19
N MET A 93 9.32 5.10 -17.69
CA MET A 93 8.52 6.04 -18.47
C MET A 93 9.34 7.28 -18.84
N HIS A 94 10.09 7.88 -17.90
CA HIS A 94 10.99 9.00 -18.18
C HIS A 94 12.02 8.65 -19.26
N ALA A 95 12.62 7.46 -19.20
CA ALA A 95 13.52 6.98 -20.26
C ALA A 95 12.82 6.86 -21.63
N THR A 96 11.53 6.52 -21.64
CA THR A 96 10.72 6.46 -22.86
C THR A 96 10.39 7.85 -23.41
N VAL A 97 10.07 8.80 -22.53
CA VAL A 97 9.82 10.20 -22.89
C VAL A 97 11.11 10.84 -23.42
N ALA A 98 12.23 10.69 -22.72
CA ALA A 98 13.53 11.21 -23.13
C ALA A 98 13.95 10.71 -24.52
N ALA A 99 13.80 9.40 -24.79
CA ALA A 99 14.10 8.85 -26.11
C ALA A 99 13.16 9.38 -27.21
N SER A 100 11.88 9.58 -26.91
CA SER A 100 10.91 10.18 -27.83
C SER A 100 11.25 11.65 -28.13
N GLN A 101 11.68 12.40 -27.11
CA GLN A 101 12.09 13.79 -27.25
C GLN A 101 13.35 13.93 -28.11
N ILE A 102 14.36 13.07 -27.90
CA ILE A 102 15.56 13.03 -28.75
C ILE A 102 15.18 12.69 -30.20
N ALA A 103 14.26 11.76 -30.41
CA ALA A 103 13.78 11.42 -31.75
C ALA A 103 13.04 12.59 -32.42
N ALA A 104 12.21 13.32 -31.66
CA ALA A 104 11.51 14.50 -32.14
C ALA A 104 12.48 15.64 -32.51
N VAL A 105 13.45 15.94 -31.64
CA VAL A 105 14.49 16.94 -31.91
C VAL A 105 15.33 16.57 -33.13
N THR A 106 15.71 15.29 -33.27
CA THR A 106 16.44 14.80 -34.45
C THR A 106 15.61 14.98 -35.73
N ALA A 107 14.32 14.67 -35.67
CA ALA A 107 13.41 14.85 -36.80
C ALA A 107 13.24 16.33 -37.14
N MET A 108 13.02 17.20 -36.15
CA MET A 108 12.95 18.64 -36.34
C MET A 108 14.23 19.19 -36.96
N GLY A 109 15.42 18.76 -36.51
CA GLY A 109 16.70 19.12 -37.11
C GLY A 109 16.75 18.77 -38.61
N SER A 110 16.38 17.54 -38.98
CA SER A 110 16.34 17.11 -40.39
C SER A 110 15.30 17.84 -41.25
N ILE A 111 14.14 18.17 -40.66
CA ILE A 111 13.10 18.96 -41.30
C ILE A 111 13.57 20.40 -41.48
N THR A 112 14.26 20.98 -40.50
CA THR A 112 14.79 22.36 -40.56
C THR A 112 15.90 22.46 -41.61
N GLU A 113 16.78 21.46 -41.68
CA GLU A 113 17.81 21.32 -42.72
C GLU A 113 17.15 21.27 -44.12
N SER A 114 16.10 20.46 -44.27
CA SER A 114 15.35 20.31 -45.53
C SER A 114 14.51 21.56 -45.88
N MET A 115 13.94 22.24 -44.89
CA MET A 115 13.21 23.51 -45.04
C MET A 115 14.15 24.66 -45.40
N LYS A 116 15.39 24.66 -44.90
CA LYS A 116 16.42 25.63 -45.30
C LYS A 116 16.76 25.49 -46.79
N VAL A 117 16.70 24.28 -47.32
CA VAL A 117 16.86 23.97 -48.75
C VAL A 117 15.59 24.31 -49.56
N ALA A 118 14.41 24.32 -48.95
CA ALA A 118 13.10 24.48 -49.61
C ALA A 118 12.45 25.88 -49.52
N ASN A 119 13.21 26.94 -49.18
CA ASN A 119 12.82 28.37 -49.26
C ASN A 119 12.28 29.04 -47.97
N GLN A 120 12.71 30.30 -47.76
CA GLN A 120 12.79 31.11 -46.52
C GLN A 120 11.47 31.68 -45.96
N GLN A 121 10.32 31.02 -46.10
CA GLN A 121 9.03 31.57 -45.60
C GLN A 121 8.19 30.55 -44.83
N MET A 122 8.79 29.94 -43.81
CA MET A 122 8.01 29.34 -42.74
C MET A 122 8.42 29.91 -41.38
N ASP A 123 7.41 30.15 -40.55
CA ASP A 123 7.39 31.02 -39.38
C ASP A 123 8.17 30.42 -38.20
N ILE A 124 9.51 30.38 -38.31
CA ILE A 124 10.45 29.90 -37.26
C ILE A 124 10.11 30.48 -35.87
N LYS A 125 9.54 31.68 -35.82
CA LYS A 125 9.09 32.35 -34.59
C LYS A 125 7.94 31.62 -33.89
N LYS A 126 7.00 31.03 -34.64
CA LYS A 126 5.92 30.21 -34.06
C LYS A 126 6.44 28.89 -33.52
N THR A 127 7.36 28.24 -34.23
CA THR A 127 7.94 26.96 -33.80
C THR A 127 8.81 27.13 -32.55
N THR A 128 9.60 28.21 -32.47
CA THR A 128 10.38 28.53 -31.26
C THR A 128 9.49 28.87 -30.07
N LYS A 129 8.37 29.58 -30.27
CA LYS A 129 7.37 29.82 -29.22
C LYS A 129 6.76 28.51 -28.70
N ILE A 130 6.33 27.61 -29.60
CA ILE A 130 5.77 26.30 -29.22
C ILE A 130 6.80 25.47 -28.43
N MET A 131 8.09 25.53 -28.82
CA MET A 131 9.17 24.85 -28.11
C MET A 131 9.36 25.39 -26.69
N ALA A 132 9.30 26.72 -26.53
CA ALA A 132 9.42 27.38 -25.23
C ALA A 132 8.22 27.08 -24.31
N ASP A 133 7.00 27.11 -24.86
CA ASP A 133 5.79 26.75 -24.12
C ASP A 133 5.81 25.26 -23.70
N PHE A 134 6.31 24.38 -24.57
CA PHE A 134 6.52 22.97 -24.24
C PHE A 134 7.53 22.76 -23.11
N GLN A 135 8.66 23.46 -23.14
CA GLN A 135 9.66 23.40 -22.07
C GLN A 135 9.05 23.83 -20.72
N ARG A 136 8.28 24.92 -20.72
CA ARG A 136 7.64 25.46 -19.52
C ARG A 136 6.59 24.52 -18.92
N GLU A 137 5.80 23.86 -19.77
CA GLU A 137 4.82 22.89 -19.28
C GLU A 137 5.49 21.61 -18.78
N ASN A 138 6.62 21.20 -19.39
CA ASN A 138 7.41 20.07 -18.94
C ASN A 138 8.05 20.33 -17.56
N GLU A 139 8.55 21.55 -17.31
CA GLU A 139 9.03 21.99 -16.00
C GLU A 139 7.92 21.97 -14.94
N ARG A 140 6.71 22.43 -15.29
CA ARG A 140 5.56 22.36 -14.37
C ARG A 140 5.17 20.93 -13.99
N ILE A 141 5.31 19.99 -14.92
CA ILE A 141 5.06 18.57 -14.65
C ILE A 141 6.10 18.04 -13.68
N GLN A 142 7.39 18.34 -13.88
CA GLN A 142 8.47 17.92 -12.97
C GLN A 142 8.26 18.45 -11.55
N VAL A 143 7.93 19.73 -11.40
CA VAL A 143 7.64 20.31 -10.08
C VAL A 143 6.44 19.62 -9.40
N LYS A 144 5.41 19.23 -10.16
CA LYS A 144 4.27 18.48 -9.60
C LYS A 144 4.65 17.06 -9.19
N GLU A 145 5.55 16.41 -9.92
CA GLU A 145 6.09 15.10 -9.54
C GLU A 145 6.92 15.22 -8.25
N GLU A 146 7.79 16.23 -8.14
CA GLU A 146 8.58 16.48 -6.93
C GLU A 146 7.69 16.77 -5.70
N MET A 147 6.68 17.63 -5.85
CA MET A 147 5.72 17.89 -4.77
C MET A 147 4.90 16.65 -4.39
N MET A 148 4.62 15.76 -5.34
CA MET A 148 3.93 14.50 -5.05
C MET A 148 4.85 13.54 -4.28
N ASP A 149 6.11 13.44 -4.67
CA ASP A 149 7.11 12.64 -3.94
C ASP A 149 7.33 13.17 -2.52
N ASP A 150 7.37 14.49 -2.32
CA ASP A 150 7.49 15.11 -0.99
C ASP A 150 6.29 14.78 -0.09
N VAL A 151 5.05 14.86 -0.62
CA VAL A 151 3.83 14.50 0.11
C VAL A 151 3.81 13.01 0.43
N LEU A 152 4.26 12.15 -0.49
CA LEU A 152 4.40 10.72 -0.24
C LEU A 152 5.45 10.44 0.84
N MET A 153 6.56 11.19 0.86
CA MET A 153 7.64 11.03 1.82
C MET A 153 7.22 11.48 3.23
N ASP A 154 6.48 12.58 3.34
CA ASP A 154 5.87 13.06 4.59
C ASP A 154 4.84 12.06 5.15
N ALA A 155 4.04 11.44 4.26
CA ALA A 155 3.12 10.36 4.66
C ALA A 155 3.82 9.08 5.16
N PHE A 156 5.13 8.94 4.93
CA PHE A 156 5.93 7.84 5.46
C PHE A 156 6.74 8.22 6.70
N ASP A 157 6.64 9.45 7.19
CA ASP A 157 7.36 9.86 8.39
C ASP A 157 6.81 9.13 9.63
N SER A 158 7.73 8.71 10.48
CA SER A 158 7.51 7.67 11.50
C SER A 158 6.90 8.16 12.81
N GLU A 159 6.44 9.41 12.87
CA GLU A 159 6.02 10.09 14.10
C GLU A 159 4.75 9.51 14.77
N GLY A 160 4.09 8.51 14.18
CA GLY A 160 2.89 7.86 14.75
C GLY A 160 3.01 6.37 15.09
N MET A 161 4.19 5.74 14.90
CA MET A 161 4.29 4.27 15.00
C MET A 161 3.86 3.68 16.34
N GLU A 162 4.12 4.38 17.44
CA GLU A 162 3.79 3.90 18.79
C GLU A 162 2.29 4.01 19.07
N GLU A 163 1.65 5.10 18.63
CA GLU A 163 0.20 5.28 18.72
C GLU A 163 -0.55 4.29 17.83
N GLU A 164 -0.08 4.06 16.60
CA GLU A 164 -0.64 3.05 15.70
C GLU A 164 -0.51 1.64 16.26
N ALA A 165 0.62 1.32 16.88
CA ALA A 165 0.82 0.02 17.52
C ALA A 165 -0.14 -0.18 18.69
N ASP A 166 -0.30 0.83 19.55
CA ASP A 166 -1.25 0.78 20.66
C ASP A 166 -2.71 0.65 20.16
N GLN A 167 -3.10 1.41 19.13
CA GLN A 167 -4.41 1.26 18.49
C GLN A 167 -4.63 -0.14 17.91
N LEU A 168 -3.62 -0.69 17.24
CA LEU A 168 -3.67 -2.05 16.67
C LEU A 168 -3.84 -3.12 17.76
N THR A 169 -3.13 -3.00 18.89
CA THR A 169 -3.31 -3.94 20.02
C THR A 169 -4.74 -3.92 20.54
N ASN A 170 -5.30 -2.72 20.75
CA ASN A 170 -6.67 -2.55 21.23
C ASN A 170 -7.69 -3.12 20.23
N GLN A 171 -7.48 -2.87 18.93
CA GLN A 171 -8.33 -3.41 17.87
C GLN A 171 -8.32 -4.95 17.87
N VAL A 172 -7.14 -5.58 17.94
CA VAL A 172 -7.07 -7.05 17.91
C VAL A 172 -7.67 -7.68 19.16
N LEU A 173 -7.52 -7.04 20.33
CA LEU A 173 -8.17 -7.50 21.56
C LEU A 173 -9.70 -7.36 21.48
N ALA A 174 -10.21 -6.27 20.91
CA ALA A 174 -11.64 -6.09 20.70
C ALA A 174 -12.20 -7.12 19.71
N GLU A 175 -11.51 -7.34 18.58
CA GLU A 175 -11.90 -8.36 17.59
C GLU A 175 -11.94 -9.77 18.19
N LEU A 176 -10.96 -10.14 19.02
CA LEU A 176 -10.95 -11.41 19.73
C LEU A 176 -12.05 -11.52 20.79
N GLY A 177 -12.36 -10.41 21.49
CA GLY A 177 -13.46 -10.36 22.45
C GLY A 177 -14.82 -10.61 21.78
N VAL A 178 -15.05 -10.01 20.61
CA VAL A 178 -16.26 -10.24 19.80
C VAL A 178 -16.30 -11.66 19.23
N GLU A 179 -15.17 -12.20 18.74
CA GLU A 179 -15.11 -13.58 18.22
C GLU A 179 -15.41 -14.60 19.33
N LEU A 180 -14.90 -14.39 20.55
CA LEU A 180 -15.17 -15.26 21.69
C LEU A 180 -16.63 -15.17 22.14
N ASP A 181 -17.21 -13.97 22.19
CA ASP A 181 -18.61 -13.77 22.55
C ASP A 181 -19.55 -14.45 21.52
N GLN A 182 -19.25 -14.34 20.22
CA GLN A 182 -19.98 -15.04 19.17
C GLN A 182 -19.87 -16.58 19.28
N GLN A 183 -18.69 -17.11 19.62
CA GLN A 183 -18.51 -18.54 19.85
C GLN A 183 -19.27 -19.04 21.09
N MET A 184 -19.35 -18.21 22.14
CA MET A 184 -20.06 -18.52 23.38
C MET A 184 -21.59 -18.42 23.21
N VAL A 185 -22.09 -17.49 22.39
CA VAL A 185 -23.52 -17.41 22.03
C VAL A 185 -23.95 -18.59 21.15
N GLY A 186 -23.04 -19.16 20.34
CA GLY A 186 -23.28 -20.40 19.59
C GLY A 186 -23.29 -21.66 20.46
N LEU A 187 -22.62 -21.63 21.62
CA LEU A 187 -22.67 -22.66 22.65
C LEU A 187 -23.86 -22.37 23.57
N ASN A 188 -25.07 -22.64 23.10
CA ASN A 188 -26.27 -22.67 23.93
C ASN A 188 -26.03 -23.60 25.12
N ALA A 189 -25.69 -23.04 26.28
CA ALA A 189 -25.65 -23.74 27.55
C ALA A 189 -27.04 -24.37 27.77
N PRO A 190 -27.14 -25.60 28.33
CA PRO A 190 -28.42 -26.20 28.67
C PRO A 190 -29.04 -25.50 29.90
N ALA A 191 -29.41 -24.22 29.76
CA ALA A 191 -30.15 -23.47 30.77
C ALA A 191 -31.61 -23.97 30.91
N LYS A 192 -32.09 -24.78 29.94
CA LYS A 192 -33.46 -25.29 29.94
C LYS A 192 -33.73 -26.43 30.94
N LYS A 193 -32.70 -27.01 31.57
CA LYS A 193 -32.91 -28.07 32.59
C LYS A 193 -33.08 -27.54 34.02
N LEU A 194 -32.56 -26.36 34.34
CA LEU A 194 -32.69 -25.79 35.69
C LEU A 194 -34.03 -25.08 35.90
N GLN A 195 -34.62 -24.47 34.86
CA GLN A 195 -35.95 -23.85 34.97
C GLN A 195 -37.09 -24.87 35.11
N ALA A 196 -36.94 -26.08 34.55
CA ALA A 196 -37.96 -27.12 34.65
C ALA A 196 -38.05 -27.73 36.06
N GLU A 197 -36.90 -27.88 36.76
CA GLU A 197 -36.88 -28.36 38.15
C GLU A 197 -37.36 -27.28 39.14
N GLU A 198 -37.10 -25.99 38.90
CA GLU A 198 -37.63 -24.91 39.76
C GLU A 198 -39.14 -24.70 39.59
N GLU A 199 -39.69 -24.83 38.37
CA GLU A 199 -41.14 -24.72 38.13
C GLU A 199 -41.92 -25.90 38.73
N GLU A 200 -41.43 -27.14 38.65
CA GLU A 200 -42.10 -28.31 39.27
C GLU A 200 -42.12 -28.20 40.81
N VAL A 201 -41.02 -27.77 41.42
CA VAL A 201 -40.93 -27.63 42.88
C VAL A 201 -41.78 -26.45 43.39
N LEU A 202 -41.91 -25.38 42.61
CA LEU A 202 -42.82 -24.27 42.94
C LEU A 202 -44.29 -24.70 42.84
N ASP A 203 -44.68 -25.44 41.79
CA ASP A 203 -46.06 -25.91 41.63
C ASP A 203 -46.48 -26.95 42.68
N GLU A 204 -45.56 -27.77 43.21
CA GLU A 204 -45.85 -28.67 44.34
C GLU A 204 -46.00 -27.95 45.69
N VAL A 205 -45.27 -26.85 45.92
CA VAL A 205 -45.22 -26.17 47.23
C VAL A 205 -46.27 -25.05 47.35
N LEU A 206 -46.72 -24.47 46.24
CA LEU A 206 -47.74 -23.43 46.20
C LEU A 206 -49.12 -23.81 46.81
N PRO A 207 -49.64 -25.04 46.67
CA PRO A 207 -50.91 -25.45 47.27
C PRO A 207 -50.85 -25.49 48.80
N ASP A 208 -49.75 -25.98 49.39
CA ASP A 208 -49.57 -26.07 50.86
C ASP A 208 -49.39 -24.68 51.49
N LEU A 209 -48.73 -23.76 50.78
CA LEU A 209 -48.60 -22.36 51.21
C LEU A 209 -49.94 -21.61 51.18
N LYS A 210 -50.79 -21.87 50.17
CA LYS A 210 -52.15 -21.30 50.10
C LYS A 210 -53.05 -21.84 51.21
N ALA A 211 -52.99 -23.14 51.49
CA ALA A 211 -53.78 -23.76 52.56
C ALA A 211 -53.42 -23.21 53.96
N ARG A 212 -52.15 -22.85 54.20
CA ARG A 212 -51.72 -22.20 55.45
C ARG A 212 -52.14 -20.73 55.56
N LEU A 213 -52.30 -20.04 54.44
CA LEU A 213 -52.77 -18.65 54.40
C LEU A 213 -54.28 -18.55 54.66
N ASP A 214 -55.07 -19.48 54.12
CA ASP A 214 -56.53 -19.51 54.30
C ASP A 214 -56.96 -20.02 55.70
N ALA A 215 -56.03 -20.58 56.47
CA ALA A 215 -56.25 -21.07 57.84
C ALA A 215 -55.90 -20.04 58.94
N LEU A 216 -55.58 -18.80 58.56
CA LEU A 216 -55.22 -17.67 59.42
C LEU A 216 -56.33 -16.61 59.42
#